data_AF-A0A0E9LS84-F1
#
_entry.id   AF-A0A0E9LS84-F1
#
_cell.length_a   1.000
_cell.length_b   1.000
_cell.length_c   1.000
_cell.angle_alpha   90.00
_cell.angle_beta   90.00
_cell.angle_gamma   90.00
#
_symmetry.space_group_name_H-M   'P 1'
#
loop_
_entity.id
_entity.type
_entity.pdbx_description
1 polymer ?
#
loop_
_entity_poly.entity_id
_entity_poly.type
_entity_poly.pdbx_seq_one_letter_code
_entity_poly.pdbx_strand_id
1 'polypeptide(L)'
;MEFTAEQISALIGGEVDGHPQAIVRDVSKIEEGRPETLTFLANPKYESYIYSTEASVVIVNKTFKPEKAIKATLIRVEDAYRALALLLQMYQESLPKKTGIEQPSFIDKTAQLGDFVYVGAFSYIGEKVTIGNNVQIFPQVYIAMG
;
A
#
# COMPACT_ATOMS: atom_id res chain seq x y z
N MET A 1 -4.99 -8.36 8.47
CA MET A 1 -4.94 -9.60 7.66
C MET A 1 -3.67 -10.33 8.01
N GLU A 2 -3.62 -11.65 7.82
CA GLU A 2 -2.44 -12.48 8.09
C GLU A 2 -1.91 -13.01 6.76
N PHE A 3 -0.60 -12.94 6.54
CA PHE A 3 0.07 -13.44 5.35
C PHE A 3 1.32 -14.23 5.73
N THR A 4 1.70 -15.20 4.90
CA THR A 4 3.00 -15.87 5.01
C THR A 4 4.04 -15.22 4.08
N ALA A 5 5.32 -15.43 4.35
CA ALA A 5 6.40 -14.98 3.48
C ALA A 5 6.23 -15.50 2.03
N GLU A 6 5.78 -16.75 1.88
CA GLU A 6 5.47 -17.36 0.58
C GLU A 6 4.35 -16.60 -0.16
N GLN A 7 3.24 -16.30 0.52
CA GLN A 7 2.15 -15.54 -0.07
C GLN A 7 2.60 -14.14 -0.49
N ILE A 8 3.34 -13.44 0.38
CA ILE A 8 3.89 -12.11 0.06
C ILE A 8 4.80 -12.21 -1.16
N SER A 9 5.70 -13.20 -1.20
CA SER A 9 6.63 -13.39 -2.31
C SER A 9 5.91 -13.63 -3.64
N ALA A 10 4.81 -14.40 -3.64
CA ALA A 10 4.00 -14.63 -4.84
C ALA A 10 3.34 -13.35 -5.35
N LEU A 11 2.90 -12.46 -4.45
CA LEU A 11 2.26 -11.17 -4.81
C LEU A 11 3.27 -10.20 -5.44
N ILE A 12 4.51 -10.18 -4.96
CA ILE A 12 5.54 -9.22 -5.41
C ILE A 12 6.57 -9.82 -6.38
N GLY A 13 6.39 -11.07 -6.80
CA GLY A 13 7.33 -11.78 -7.70
C GLY A 13 8.72 -11.98 -7.08
N GLY A 14 8.77 -12.25 -5.77
CA GLY A 14 9.99 -12.48 -5.01
C GLY A 14 10.31 -13.95 -4.78
N GLU A 15 11.54 -14.22 -4.36
CA GLU A 15 12.01 -15.54 -3.93
C GLU A 15 12.20 -15.53 -2.40
N VAL A 16 11.70 -16.56 -1.72
CA VAL A 16 11.88 -16.71 -0.27
C VAL A 16 13.24 -17.33 0.04
N ASP A 17 14.01 -16.66 0.88
CA ASP A 17 15.26 -17.15 1.46
C ASP A 17 15.10 -17.19 3.00
N GLY A 18 14.85 -18.38 3.53
CA GLY A 18 14.51 -18.61 4.94
C GLY A 18 13.25 -19.45 5.11
N HIS A 19 12.37 -19.08 6.06
CA HIS A 19 11.19 -19.83 6.41
C HIS A 19 9.93 -19.35 5.65
N PRO A 20 9.41 -20.09 4.66
CA PRO A 20 8.27 -19.64 3.84
C PRO A 20 6.97 -19.42 4.60
N GLN A 21 6.79 -20.10 5.74
CA GLN A 21 5.59 -19.97 6.58
C GLN A 21 5.78 -18.93 7.71
N ALA A 22 6.81 -18.09 7.64
CA ALA A 22 6.94 -16.95 8.55
C ALA A 22 5.70 -16.04 8.42
N ILE A 23 5.04 -15.78 9.56
CA ILE A 23 3.78 -15.04 9.62
C ILE A 23 4.06 -13.54 9.63
N VAL A 24 3.23 -12.80 8.90
CA VAL A 24 3.20 -11.33 8.86
C VAL A 24 1.76 -10.88 9.10
N ARG A 25 1.57 -10.00 10.09
CA ARG A 25 0.29 -9.37 10.41
C ARG A 25 0.30 -7.85 10.20
N ASP A 26 1.49 -7.24 10.14
CA ASP A 26 1.65 -5.80 10.14
C ASP A 26 2.98 -5.39 9.46
N VAL A 27 3.20 -4.09 9.27
CA VAL A 27 4.44 -3.51 8.72
C VAL A 27 5.18 -2.70 9.77
N SER A 28 6.51 -2.62 9.63
CA SER A 28 7.35 -1.77 10.48
C SER A 28 8.48 -1.12 9.70
N LYS A 29 9.04 -0.05 10.27
CA LYS A 29 10.39 0.38 9.89
C LYS A 29 11.41 -0.69 10.28
N ILE A 30 12.56 -0.72 9.62
CA ILE A 30 13.57 -1.76 9.84
C ILE A 30 14.22 -1.63 11.22
N GLU A 31 14.35 -0.39 11.72
CA GLU A 31 14.87 -0.05 13.04
C GLU A 31 13.92 -0.43 14.19
N GLU A 32 12.62 -0.48 13.89
CA GLU A 32 11.53 -0.72 14.85
C GLU A 32 10.88 -2.10 14.60
N GLY A 33 11.62 -3.01 13.96
CA GLY A 33 11.15 -4.35 13.66
C GLY A 33 10.67 -5.08 14.91
N ARG A 34 9.57 -5.81 14.77
CA ARG A 34 8.96 -6.64 15.82
C ARG A 34 8.49 -7.98 15.24
N PRO A 35 8.29 -9.02 16.05
CA PRO A 35 7.73 -10.27 15.54
C PRO A 35 6.42 -10.04 14.77
N GLU A 36 6.21 -10.86 13.75
CA GLU A 36 5.06 -10.82 12.84
C GLU A 36 4.94 -9.53 11.99
N THR A 37 6.03 -8.76 11.85
CA THR A 37 6.07 -7.64 10.90
C THR A 37 6.89 -7.90 9.65
N LEU A 38 6.46 -7.23 8.58
CA LEU A 38 7.20 -7.06 7.34
C LEU A 38 7.92 -5.71 7.35
N THR A 39 9.19 -5.72 6.96
CA THR A 39 9.95 -4.51 6.66
C THR A 39 10.73 -4.67 5.35
N PHE A 40 11.54 -3.69 4.97
CA PHE A 40 12.33 -3.73 3.74
C PHE A 40 13.68 -3.05 3.90
N LEU A 41 14.66 -3.51 3.12
CA LEU A 41 15.97 -2.88 2.95
C LEU A 41 16.18 -2.59 1.46
N ALA A 42 15.95 -1.33 1.06
CA ALA A 42 16.25 -0.84 -0.28
C ALA A 42 17.46 0.10 -0.32
N ASN A 43 17.71 0.85 0.77
CA ASN A 43 18.80 1.81 0.86
C ASN A 43 19.95 1.23 1.70
N PRO A 44 21.17 1.06 1.14
CA PRO A 44 22.32 0.50 1.84
C PRO A 44 22.68 1.20 3.16
N LYS A 45 22.32 2.48 3.33
CA LYS A 45 22.54 3.22 4.59
C LYS A 45 21.90 2.53 5.81
N TYR A 46 20.85 1.75 5.61
CA TYR A 46 20.11 1.07 6.67
C TYR A 46 20.49 -0.41 6.84
N GLU A 47 21.52 -0.87 6.13
CA GLU A 47 21.91 -2.29 6.13
C GLU A 47 22.22 -2.80 7.54
N SER A 48 22.85 -1.99 8.40
CA SER A 48 23.17 -2.39 9.77
C SER A 48 21.95 -2.88 10.57
N TYR A 49 20.76 -2.34 10.28
CA TYR A 49 19.53 -2.70 10.98
C TYR A 49 18.99 -4.07 10.60
N ILE A 50 19.33 -4.63 9.43
CA ILE A 50 18.86 -5.97 9.04
C ILE A 50 19.39 -7.06 9.97
N TYR A 51 20.52 -6.80 10.63
CA TYR A 51 21.16 -7.73 11.56
C TYR A 51 20.60 -7.60 12.99
N SER A 52 19.91 -6.50 13.32
CA SER A 52 19.36 -6.24 14.66
C SER A 52 17.84 -6.22 14.71
N THR A 53 17.17 -6.19 13.55
CA THR A 53 15.71 -6.12 13.47
C THR A 53 15.05 -7.41 13.98
N GLU A 54 13.93 -7.26 14.69
CA GLU A 54 13.08 -8.38 15.13
C GLU A 54 11.92 -8.65 14.14
N ALA A 55 11.91 -7.96 12.98
CA ALA A 55 10.94 -8.23 11.92
C ALA A 55 11.01 -9.70 11.47
N SER A 56 9.84 -10.30 11.21
CA SER A 56 9.79 -11.70 10.76
C SER A 56 10.19 -11.86 9.31
N VAL A 57 9.88 -10.85 8.48
CA VAL A 57 10.18 -10.85 7.05
C VAL A 57 10.81 -9.52 6.63
N VAL A 58 11.86 -9.56 5.81
CA VAL A 58 12.50 -8.38 5.22
C VAL A 58 12.55 -8.53 3.70
N ILE A 59 12.00 -7.55 2.97
CA ILE A 59 12.13 -7.47 1.51
C ILE A 59 13.49 -6.85 1.18
N VAL A 60 14.26 -7.50 0.31
CA VAL A 60 15.60 -7.03 -0.11
C VAL A 60 15.78 -7.15 -1.62
N ASN A 61 16.68 -6.34 -2.18
CA ASN A 61 17.10 -6.53 -3.57
C ASN A 61 17.84 -7.88 -3.72
N LYS A 62 17.68 -8.58 -4.85
CA LYS A 62 18.42 -9.82 -5.16
C LYS A 62 19.93 -9.62 -5.12
N THR A 63 20.40 -8.42 -5.40
CA THR A 63 21.82 -8.04 -5.35
C THR A 63 22.37 -7.89 -3.92
N PHE A 64 21.50 -7.82 -2.91
CA PHE A 64 21.91 -7.73 -1.51
C PHE A 64 22.63 -9.01 -1.07
N LYS A 65 23.87 -8.85 -0.60
CA LYS A 65 24.70 -9.93 -0.09
C LYS A 65 24.95 -9.70 1.40
N PRO A 66 24.37 -10.52 2.29
CA PRO A 66 24.55 -10.32 3.72
C PRO A 66 25.99 -10.63 4.14
N GLU A 67 26.58 -9.75 4.94
CA GLU A 67 27.92 -9.94 5.53
C GLU A 67 27.88 -10.84 6.78
N LYS A 68 26.71 -10.97 7.40
CA LYS A 68 26.47 -11.73 8.62
C LYS A 68 25.18 -12.53 8.52
N ALA A 69 24.99 -13.48 9.42
CA ALA A 69 23.74 -14.20 9.53
C ALA A 69 22.56 -13.24 9.81
N ILE A 70 21.43 -13.47 9.17
CA ILE A 70 20.19 -12.70 9.35
C ILE A 70 19.15 -13.62 9.99
N LYS A 71 18.44 -13.09 11.00
CA LYS A 71 17.38 -13.81 11.72
C LYS A 71 16.06 -13.85 10.95
N ALA A 72 15.73 -12.75 10.26
CA ALA A 72 14.50 -12.63 9.50
C ALA A 72 14.50 -13.52 8.25
N THR A 73 13.31 -13.92 7.80
CA THR A 73 13.15 -14.50 6.46
C THR A 73 13.28 -13.39 5.42
N LEU A 74 14.07 -13.60 4.38
CA LEU A 74 14.23 -12.63 3.31
C LEU A 74 13.28 -12.95 2.16
N ILE A 75 12.70 -11.91 1.57
CA ILE A 75 12.08 -12.01 0.25
C ILE A 75 12.93 -11.21 -0.72
N ARG A 76 13.57 -11.91 -1.66
CA ARG A 76 14.50 -11.34 -2.63
C ARG A 76 13.76 -10.96 -3.90
N VAL A 77 13.81 -9.68 -4.26
CA VAL A 77 13.13 -9.10 -5.45
C VAL A 77 14.11 -8.32 -6.31
N GLU A 78 13.76 -8.02 -7.56
CA GLU A 78 14.60 -7.17 -8.42
C GLU A 78 14.74 -5.75 -7.87
N ASP A 79 13.66 -5.20 -7.28
CA ASP A 79 13.61 -3.86 -6.73
C ASP A 79 12.69 -3.82 -5.48
N ALA A 80 13.31 -3.71 -4.31
CA ALA A 80 12.63 -3.71 -3.02
C ALA A 80 11.72 -2.48 -2.83
N TYR A 81 12.05 -1.35 -3.46
CA TYR A 81 11.23 -0.14 -3.36
C TYR A 81 9.94 -0.30 -4.17
N ARG A 82 10.05 -0.85 -5.38
CA ARG A 82 8.88 -1.17 -6.21
C ARG A 82 8.01 -2.25 -5.60
N ALA A 83 8.61 -3.29 -5.02
CA ALA A 83 7.86 -4.35 -4.36
C ALA A 83 7.03 -3.84 -3.17
N LEU A 84 7.61 -2.95 -2.34
CA LEU A 84 6.87 -2.31 -1.26
C LEU A 84 5.74 -1.42 -1.79
N ALA A 85 6.01 -0.62 -2.83
CA ALA A 85 5.00 0.23 -3.44
C ALA A 85 3.81 -0.58 -3.98
N LEU A 86 4.07 -1.74 -4.59
CA LEU A 86 3.04 -2.67 -5.04
C LEU A 86 2.19 -3.20 -3.87
N LEU A 87 2.81 -3.63 -2.76
CA LEU A 87 2.06 -4.08 -1.58
C LEU A 87 1.17 -2.98 -1.00
N LEU A 88 1.68 -1.76 -0.89
CA LEU A 88 0.90 -0.62 -0.39
C LEU A 88 -0.25 -0.26 -1.33
N GLN A 89 -0.03 -0.34 -2.65
CA GLN A 89 -1.08 -0.14 -3.63
C GLN A 89 -2.19 -1.19 -3.50
N MET A 90 -1.83 -2.47 -3.41
CA MET A 90 -2.81 -3.56 -3.25
C MET A 90 -3.59 -3.42 -1.95
N TYR A 91 -2.93 -3.02 -0.85
CA TYR A 91 -3.60 -2.71 0.40
C TYR A 91 -4.61 -1.57 0.23
N GLN A 92 -4.21 -0.46 -0.41
CA GLN A 92 -5.08 0.68 -0.67
C GLN A 92 -6.29 0.31 -1.54
N GLU A 93 -6.09 -0.55 -2.54
CA GLU A 93 -7.17 -1.05 -3.41
C GLU A 93 -8.12 -1.99 -2.68
N SER A 94 -7.65 -2.72 -1.66
CA SER A 94 -8.47 -3.60 -0.82
C SER A 94 -9.37 -2.86 0.17
N LEU A 95 -9.06 -1.58 0.47
CA LEU A 95 -9.87 -0.79 1.39
C LEU A 95 -11.26 -0.54 0.78
N PRO A 96 -12.33 -0.62 1.59
CA PRO A 96 -13.68 -0.31 1.13
C PRO A 96 -13.74 1.10 0.54
N LYS A 97 -14.13 1.20 -0.72
CA LYS A 97 -14.38 2.49 -1.36
C LYS A 97 -15.84 2.88 -1.12
N LYS A 98 -16.06 4.04 -0.51
CA LYS A 98 -17.39 4.65 -0.47
C LYS A 98 -17.86 4.93 -1.89
N THR A 99 -19.15 4.77 -2.11
CA THR A 99 -19.88 5.12 -3.33
C THR A 99 -21.20 5.80 -2.93
N GLY A 100 -21.77 6.58 -3.84
CA GLY A 100 -23.03 7.29 -3.64
C GLY A 100 -22.86 8.76 -3.27
N ILE A 101 -23.98 9.44 -3.07
CA ILE A 101 -24.03 10.87 -2.80
C ILE A 101 -24.44 11.07 -1.35
N GLU A 102 -23.55 11.66 -0.56
CA GLU A 102 -23.81 12.04 0.82
C GLU A 102 -24.48 13.42 0.85
N GLN A 103 -25.54 13.54 1.63
CA GLN A 103 -26.27 14.78 1.82
C GLN A 103 -25.84 15.49 3.12
N PRO A 104 -25.92 16.83 3.16
CA PRO A 104 -26.27 17.72 2.05
C PRO A 104 -25.13 17.79 1.03
N SER A 105 -25.42 17.92 -0.26
CA SER A 105 -24.43 18.25 -1.31
C SER A 105 -25.10 18.99 -2.46
N PHE A 106 -24.35 19.81 -3.19
CA PHE A 106 -24.84 20.48 -4.39
C PHE A 106 -24.21 19.86 -5.62
N ILE A 107 -25.05 19.42 -6.55
CA ILE A 107 -24.63 18.86 -7.83
C ILE A 107 -25.50 19.52 -8.90
N ASP A 108 -24.89 20.31 -9.78
CA ASP A 108 -25.63 20.95 -10.86
C ASP A 108 -26.25 19.90 -11.79
N LYS A 109 -27.45 20.17 -12.29
CA LYS A 109 -28.19 19.27 -13.19
C LYS A 109 -27.47 18.96 -14.50
N THR A 110 -26.51 19.80 -14.90
CA THR A 110 -25.70 19.62 -16.11
C THR A 110 -24.39 18.88 -15.85
N ALA A 111 -24.05 18.60 -14.58
CA ALA A 111 -22.91 17.78 -14.24
C ALA A 111 -23.15 16.31 -14.65
N GLN A 112 -22.09 15.64 -15.07
CA GLN A 112 -22.10 14.22 -15.42
C GLN A 112 -21.24 13.46 -14.41
N LEU A 113 -21.82 12.45 -13.77
CA LEU A 113 -21.11 11.57 -12.85
C LEU A 113 -20.98 10.19 -13.48
N GLY A 114 -19.77 9.63 -13.44
CA GLY A 114 -19.50 8.25 -13.82
C GLY A 114 -20.03 7.24 -12.80
N ASP A 115 -19.77 5.96 -13.08
CA ASP A 115 -20.18 4.85 -12.21
C ASP A 115 -19.33 4.78 -10.94
N PHE A 116 -19.94 4.33 -9.85
CA PHE A 116 -19.28 4.13 -8.54
C PHE A 116 -18.60 5.38 -7.97
N VAL A 117 -19.10 6.57 -8.29
CA VAL A 117 -18.62 7.84 -7.72
C VAL A 117 -19.06 7.97 -6.26
N TYR A 118 -18.23 8.61 -5.43
CA TYR A 118 -18.63 9.12 -4.12
C TYR A 118 -18.57 10.65 -4.09
N VAL A 119 -19.64 11.27 -3.60
CA VAL A 119 -19.70 12.71 -3.34
C VAL A 119 -19.95 12.92 -1.85
N GLY A 120 -18.96 13.44 -1.14
CA GLY A 120 -19.02 13.71 0.29
C GLY A 120 -19.89 14.92 0.62
N ALA A 121 -20.35 14.99 1.87
CA ALA A 121 -21.21 16.06 2.34
C ALA A 121 -20.58 17.45 2.13
N PHE A 122 -21.44 18.44 1.85
CA PHE A 122 -21.14 19.84 1.57
C PHE A 122 -20.24 20.07 0.35
N SER A 123 -20.05 19.07 -0.51
CA SER A 123 -19.35 19.27 -1.78
C SER A 123 -20.22 20.04 -2.77
N TYR A 124 -19.58 20.83 -3.63
CA TYR A 124 -20.20 21.59 -4.72
C TYR A 124 -19.65 21.11 -6.06
N ILE A 125 -20.52 20.55 -6.90
CA ILE A 125 -20.21 20.14 -8.27
C ILE A 125 -20.95 21.10 -9.21
N GLY A 126 -20.19 21.98 -9.87
CA GLY A 126 -20.71 23.04 -10.72
C GLY A 126 -21.23 22.57 -12.08
N GLU A 127 -21.72 23.53 -12.86
CA GLU A 127 -22.27 23.27 -14.20
C GLU A 127 -21.26 22.61 -15.14
N LYS A 128 -21.74 21.68 -15.97
CA LYS A 128 -20.99 20.97 -17.02
C LYS A 128 -19.72 20.24 -16.54
N VAL A 129 -19.52 20.08 -15.23
CA VAL A 129 -18.44 19.28 -14.67
C VAL A 129 -18.65 17.82 -15.04
N THR A 130 -17.58 17.14 -15.46
CA THR A 130 -17.58 15.70 -15.70
C THR A 130 -16.70 15.00 -14.68
N ILE A 131 -17.29 14.12 -13.88
CA ILE A 131 -16.61 13.28 -12.90
C ILE A 131 -16.51 11.87 -13.48
N GLY A 132 -15.31 11.31 -13.58
CA GLY A 132 -15.09 9.97 -14.10
C GLY A 132 -15.52 8.85 -13.16
N ASN A 133 -15.44 7.61 -13.63
CA ASN A 133 -15.77 6.41 -12.86
C ASN A 133 -14.84 6.24 -11.65
N ASN A 134 -15.37 5.70 -10.54
CA ASN A 134 -14.64 5.41 -9.30
C ASN A 134 -14.00 6.64 -8.61
N VAL A 135 -14.37 7.87 -9.01
CA VAL A 135 -13.86 9.09 -8.38
C VAL A 135 -14.51 9.28 -7.01
N GLN A 136 -13.69 9.63 -6.02
CA GLN A 136 -14.14 9.96 -4.68
C GLN A 136 -13.86 11.42 -4.38
N ILE A 137 -14.94 12.19 -4.21
CA ILE A 137 -14.92 13.59 -3.84
C ILE A 137 -15.20 13.65 -2.34
N PHE A 138 -14.20 14.04 -1.56
CA PHE A 138 -14.33 14.14 -0.10
C PHE A 138 -15.18 15.35 0.31
N PRO A 139 -15.70 15.39 1.55
CA PRO A 139 -16.53 16.49 2.01
C PRO A 139 -15.91 17.88 1.81
N GLN A 140 -16.77 18.88 1.57
CA GLN A 140 -16.40 20.30 1.41
C GLN A 140 -15.52 20.62 0.17
N VAL A 141 -15.45 19.71 -0.80
CA VAL A 141 -14.71 19.97 -2.05
C VAL A 141 -15.56 20.82 -2.99
N TYR A 142 -14.92 21.80 -3.66
CA TYR A 142 -15.52 22.65 -4.67
C TYR A 142 -14.91 22.34 -6.04
N ILE A 143 -15.74 21.93 -7.00
CA ILE A 143 -15.34 21.69 -8.39
C ILE A 143 -16.22 22.56 -9.29
N ALA A 144 -15.62 23.52 -9.98
CA ALA A 144 -16.31 24.40 -10.91
C ALA A 144 -15.95 24.08 -12.37
N MET A 145 -16.74 24.63 -13.29
CA MET A 145 -16.38 24.67 -14.70
C MET A 145 -15.08 25.47 -14.89
N GLY A 146 -14.13 24.88 -15.60
CA GLY A 146 -12.93 25.54 -16.10
C GLY A 146 -12.97 25.70 -17.61
#